data_AF-A0A7G5BZ49-F1
#
_entry.id   AF-A0A7G5BZ49-F1
#
_cell.length_a   1.000
_cell.length_b   1.000
_cell.length_c   1.000
_cell.angle_alpha   90.00
_cell.angle_beta   90.00
_cell.angle_gamma   90.00
#
_symmetry.space_group_name_H-M   'P 1'
#
loop_
_entity.id
_entity.type
_entity.pdbx_description
1 polymer ?
#
loop_
_entity_poly.entity_id
_entity_poly.type
_entity_poly.pdbx_seq_one_letter_code
_entity_poly.pdbx_strand_id
1 'polypeptide(L)'
;MKRWPADLARLLDRQVPIFIHVAAAHDEMPPMSCRGYFARTDERSGQVWIGILKSQWARLQPYIQRKSKLAALLTCGLDNESYQVKGTFVERRSCSDEDNATLEDQIKITFRHYPNLVPLVSVHPSDCLCIGIEVQSIYQQTPGKDAGALIYERGV
;
A
#
# COMPACT_ATOMS: atom_id res chain seq x y z
N MET A 1 -19.45 5.69 -10.57
CA MET A 1 -18.43 5.18 -9.63
C MET A 1 -17.16 4.93 -10.41
N LYS A 2 -15.99 5.42 -9.93
CA LYS A 2 -14.71 5.13 -10.60
C LYS A 2 -14.30 3.71 -10.19
N ARG A 3 -14.24 2.79 -11.14
CA ARG A 3 -13.86 1.39 -10.89
C ARG A 3 -12.34 1.30 -10.90
N TRP A 4 -11.77 0.65 -9.89
CA TRP A 4 -10.34 0.33 -9.89
C TRP A 4 -9.98 -0.61 -11.04
N PRO A 5 -8.73 -0.61 -11.54
CA PRO A 5 -8.28 -1.59 -12.52
C PRO A 5 -8.57 -3.00 -12.00
N ALA A 6 -9.12 -3.85 -12.88
CA ALA A 6 -9.49 -5.21 -12.52
C ALA A 6 -8.31 -5.99 -11.93
N ASP A 7 -7.10 -5.74 -12.44
CA ASP A 7 -5.88 -6.38 -11.99
C ASP A 7 -5.45 -5.99 -10.56
N LEU A 8 -5.52 -4.71 -10.21
CA LEU A 8 -5.24 -4.27 -8.84
C LEU A 8 -6.29 -4.81 -7.87
N ALA A 9 -7.58 -4.72 -8.23
CA ALA A 9 -8.67 -5.25 -7.42
C ALA A 9 -8.48 -6.76 -7.21
N ARG A 10 -8.18 -7.51 -8.27
CA ARG A 10 -7.86 -8.94 -8.20
C ARG A 10 -6.70 -9.22 -7.27
N LEU A 11 -5.59 -8.46 -7.32
CA LEU A 11 -4.46 -8.66 -6.40
C LEU A 11 -4.90 -8.51 -4.94
N LEU A 12 -5.69 -7.49 -4.62
CA LEU A 12 -6.15 -7.21 -3.25
C LEU A 12 -7.14 -8.25 -2.73
N ASP A 13 -7.94 -8.87 -3.61
CA ASP A 13 -8.91 -9.91 -3.25
C ASP A 13 -8.27 -11.31 -3.11
N ARG A 14 -7.05 -11.50 -3.61
CA ARG A 14 -6.35 -12.79 -3.54
C ARG A 14 -5.98 -13.16 -2.11
N GLN A 15 -6.16 -14.45 -1.77
CA GLN A 15 -5.71 -15.04 -0.51
C GLN A 15 -4.19 -15.34 -0.50
N VAL A 16 -3.41 -14.29 -0.76
CA VAL A 16 -1.94 -14.34 -0.87
C VAL A 16 -1.31 -13.25 -0.01
N PRO A 17 -0.08 -13.44 0.50
CA PRO A 17 0.62 -12.39 1.21
C PRO A 17 0.88 -11.22 0.27
N ILE A 18 0.69 -9.99 0.73
CA ILE A 18 1.02 -8.79 -0.07
C ILE A 18 2.13 -8.02 0.64
N PHE A 19 3.28 -7.92 -0.02
CA PHE A 19 4.39 -7.09 0.45
C PHE A 19 4.23 -5.67 -0.08
N ILE A 20 4.29 -4.69 0.81
CA ILE A 20 4.01 -3.30 0.47
C ILE A 20 5.21 -2.43 0.86
N HIS A 21 5.70 -1.64 -0.08
CA HIS A 21 6.63 -0.55 0.19
C HIS A 21 5.97 0.78 -0.14
N VAL A 22 5.92 1.68 0.84
CA VAL A 22 5.47 3.06 0.65
C VAL A 22 6.69 3.94 0.58
N ALA A 23 6.71 4.87 -0.37
CA ALA A 23 7.73 5.90 -0.49
C ALA A 23 7.09 7.29 -0.51
N ALA A 24 7.71 8.22 0.24
CA ALA A 24 7.47 9.64 0.15
C ALA A 24 8.70 10.33 -0.41
N ALA A 25 8.48 11.33 -1.26
CA ALA A 25 9.53 12.18 -1.79
C ALA A 25 9.27 13.63 -1.38
N HIS A 26 10.36 14.34 -1.11
CA HIS A 26 10.41 15.76 -0.84
C HIS A 26 11.50 16.34 -1.73
N ASP A 27 11.27 17.49 -2.37
CA ASP A 27 12.16 17.98 -3.45
C ASP A 27 13.62 18.17 -3.00
N GLU A 28 13.83 18.49 -1.72
CA GLU A 28 15.15 18.75 -1.14
C GLU A 28 15.78 17.55 -0.41
N MET A 29 15.11 16.39 -0.38
CA MET A 29 15.61 15.21 0.34
C MET A 29 15.54 13.95 -0.51
N PRO A 30 16.47 12.98 -0.32
CA PRO A 30 16.32 11.66 -0.90
C PRO A 30 14.98 11.03 -0.52
N PRO A 31 14.37 10.20 -1.37
CA PRO A 31 13.10 9.55 -1.04
C PRO A 31 13.25 8.66 0.19
N MET A 32 12.27 8.72 1.07
CA MET A 32 12.18 7.85 2.24
C MET A 32 11.14 6.77 1.98
N SER A 33 11.49 5.52 2.30
CA SER A 33 10.57 4.39 2.17
C SER A 33 10.37 3.66 3.49
N CYS A 34 9.18 3.08 3.65
CA CYS A 34 8.83 2.20 4.75
C CYS A 34 7.95 1.04 4.28
N ARG A 35 7.75 0.05 5.16
CA ARG A 35 6.87 -1.08 4.89
C ARG A 35 5.42 -0.74 5.20
N GLY A 36 4.52 -1.16 4.32
CA GLY A 36 3.10 -1.30 4.60
C GLY A 36 2.76 -2.73 5.00
N TYR A 37 1.64 -2.89 5.72
CA TYR A 37 1.22 -4.17 6.29
C TYR A 37 -0.15 -4.64 5.77
N PHE A 38 -0.94 -3.73 5.21
CA PHE A 38 -2.12 -4.03 4.42
C PHE A 38 -2.39 -2.86 3.47
N ALA A 39 -3.19 -3.12 2.44
CA ALA A 39 -3.74 -2.10 1.57
C ALA A 39 -5.22 -2.36 1.33
N ARG A 40 -6.01 -1.28 1.23
CA ARG A 40 -7.43 -1.34 0.91
C ARG A 40 -7.79 -0.19 -0.01
N THR A 41 -8.62 -0.47 -1.01
CA THR A 41 -9.18 0.56 -1.89
C THR A 41 -10.51 1.08 -1.34
N ASP A 42 -10.73 2.38 -1.43
CA ASP A 42 -12.02 3.02 -1.18
C ASP A 42 -12.57 3.59 -2.49
N GLU A 43 -13.62 2.95 -3.03
CA GLU A 43 -14.26 3.35 -4.28
C GLU A 43 -14.95 4.72 -4.21
N ARG A 44 -15.40 5.14 -3.02
CA ARG A 44 -16.14 6.40 -2.85
C ARG A 44 -15.18 7.58 -2.93
N SER A 45 -14.05 7.49 -2.23
CA SER A 45 -13.05 8.56 -2.19
C SER A 45 -12.02 8.46 -3.32
N GLY A 46 -11.87 7.29 -3.95
CA GLY A 46 -10.80 7.02 -4.90
C GLY A 46 -9.42 6.97 -4.23
N GLN A 47 -9.39 6.57 -2.95
CA GLN A 47 -8.18 6.47 -2.16
C GLN A 47 -7.72 5.02 -2.03
N VAL A 48 -6.42 4.84 -1.88
CA VAL A 48 -5.83 3.61 -1.34
C VAL A 48 -5.36 3.91 0.08
N TRP A 49 -5.89 3.17 1.03
CA TRP A 49 -5.48 3.19 2.43
C TRP A 49 -4.39 2.16 2.67
N ILE A 50 -3.30 2.56 3.31
CA ILE A 50 -2.18 1.68 3.63
C ILE A 50 -1.91 1.74 5.13
N GLY A 51 -1.88 0.57 5.77
CA GLY A 51 -1.45 0.42 7.16
C GLY A 51 0.06 0.45 7.28
N ILE A 52 0.60 1.35 8.11
CA ILE A 52 2.02 1.42 8.45
C ILE A 52 2.20 1.48 9.96
N LEU A 53 3.36 1.05 10.45
CA LEU A 53 3.70 1.23 11.87
C LEU A 53 3.80 2.72 12.23
N LYS A 54 3.35 3.07 13.44
CA LYS A 54 3.53 4.41 14.03
C LYS A 54 5.00 4.84 14.06
N SER A 55 5.92 3.91 14.33
CA SER A 55 7.37 4.17 14.30
C SER A 55 7.89 4.48 12.89
N GLN A 56 7.34 3.83 11.86
CA GLN A 56 7.67 4.14 10.47
C GLN A 56 7.06 5.47 10.02
N TRP A 57 5.83 5.77 10.46
CA TRP A 57 5.22 7.08 10.24
C TRP A 57 6.08 8.21 10.80
N ALA A 58 6.60 8.09 12.03
CA ALA A 58 7.48 9.12 12.61
C ALA A 58 8.71 9.44 11.74
N ARG A 59 9.22 8.47 10.99
CA ARG A 59 10.34 8.64 10.06
C ARG A 59 9.90 9.16 8.69
N LEU A 60 8.69 8.81 8.25
CA LEU A 60 8.13 9.22 6.96
C LEU A 60 7.57 10.65 7.01
N GLN A 61 7.03 11.07 8.15
CA GLN A 61 6.34 12.35 8.35
C GLN A 61 7.16 13.58 7.92
N PRO A 62 8.49 13.68 8.17
CA PRO A 62 9.28 14.82 7.70
C PRO A 62 9.31 14.98 6.17
N TYR A 63 9.07 13.90 5.42
CA TYR A 63 9.03 13.89 3.95
C TYR A 63 7.63 14.19 3.40
N ILE A 64 6.63 14.34 4.27
CA ILE A 64 5.23 14.55 3.90
C ILE A 64 4.82 15.98 4.25
N GLN A 65 4.75 16.82 3.22
CA GLN A 65 4.10 18.12 3.22
C GLN A 65 2.67 18.02 2.67
N ARG A 66 1.94 19.13 2.72
CA ARG A 66 0.60 19.22 2.12
C ARG A 66 0.69 18.91 0.62
N LYS A 67 -0.06 17.90 0.15
CA LYS A 67 -0.03 17.38 -1.24
C LYS A 67 1.29 16.72 -1.67
N SER A 68 2.11 16.24 -0.73
CA SER A 68 3.29 15.44 -1.07
C SER A 68 2.93 14.25 -1.95
N LYS A 69 3.82 13.95 -2.89
CA LYS A 69 3.70 12.76 -3.74
C LYS A 69 4.04 11.52 -2.92
N LEU A 70 3.16 10.54 -2.99
CA LEU A 70 3.35 9.21 -2.44
C LEU A 70 3.32 8.17 -3.56
N ALA A 71 4.14 7.14 -3.39
CA ALA A 71 4.06 5.92 -4.18
C ALA A 71 3.96 4.72 -3.25
N ALA A 72 3.19 3.72 -3.64
CA ALA A 72 3.13 2.43 -2.98
C ALA A 72 3.32 1.31 -3.99
N LEU A 73 4.32 0.46 -3.77
CA LEU A 73 4.52 -0.77 -4.52
C LEU A 73 3.87 -1.91 -3.74
N LEU A 74 2.87 -2.55 -4.34
CA LEU A 74 2.22 -3.74 -3.83
C LEU A 74 2.72 -4.93 -4.63
N THR A 75 3.19 -5.97 -3.96
CA THR A 75 3.77 -7.17 -4.58
C THR A 75 3.15 -8.42 -3.98
N CYS A 76 2.62 -9.30 -4.83
CA CYS A 76 2.19 -10.62 -4.43
C CYS A 76 3.40 -11.40 -3.93
N GLY A 77 3.30 -11.91 -2.70
CA GLY A 77 4.37 -12.67 -2.09
C GLY A 77 4.64 -14.03 -2.73
N LEU A 78 3.73 -14.57 -3.57
CA LEU A 78 3.88 -15.89 -4.19
C LEU A 78 4.52 -15.85 -5.59
N ASP A 79 4.09 -14.90 -6.43
CA ASP A 79 4.43 -14.88 -7.86
C ASP A 79 5.04 -13.56 -8.35
N ASN A 80 5.27 -12.60 -7.43
CA ASN A 80 5.79 -11.27 -7.73
C ASN A 80 4.94 -10.43 -8.69
N GLU A 81 3.67 -10.78 -8.89
CA GLU A 81 2.70 -9.86 -9.48
C GLU A 81 2.71 -8.55 -8.70
N SER A 82 2.96 -7.41 -9.35
CA SER A 82 3.12 -6.14 -8.65
C SER A 82 2.58 -4.93 -9.38
N TYR A 83 2.12 -3.97 -8.59
CA TYR A 83 1.55 -2.71 -9.05
C TYR A 83 2.11 -1.56 -8.22
N GLN A 84 2.45 -0.47 -8.89
CA GLN A 84 2.82 0.79 -8.25
C GLN A 84 1.67 1.78 -8.34
N VAL A 85 1.07 2.07 -7.19
CA VAL A 85 0.09 3.13 -6.99
C VAL A 85 0.85 4.44 -6.79
N LYS A 86 0.54 5.48 -7.56
CA LYS A 86 1.07 6.83 -7.38
C LYS A 86 -0.05 7.82 -7.12
N GLY A 87 0.19 8.75 -6.21
CA GLY A 87 -0.81 9.73 -5.86
C GLY A 87 -0.30 10.82 -4.93
N THR A 88 -1.24 11.51 -4.31
CA THR A 88 -0.96 12.54 -3.31
C THR A 88 -1.39 12.05 -1.94
N PHE A 89 -0.58 12.35 -0.93
CA PHE A 89 -0.99 12.18 0.46
C PHE A 89 -2.23 13.03 0.74
N VAL A 90 -3.26 12.40 1.31
CA VAL A 90 -4.49 13.08 1.74
C VAL A 90 -4.46 13.33 3.24
N GLU A 91 -4.42 12.25 4.01
CA GLU A 91 -4.52 12.29 5.47
C GLU A 91 -3.91 11.05 6.12
N ARG A 92 -3.75 11.14 7.44
CA ARG A 92 -3.49 10.00 8.32
C ARG A 92 -4.66 9.82 9.28
N ARG A 93 -4.98 8.58 9.63
CA ARG A 93 -5.97 8.25 10.66
C ARG A 93 -5.59 7.02 11.46
N SER A 94 -6.22 6.83 12.61
CA SER A 94 -6.20 5.53 13.29
C SER A 94 -6.87 4.47 12.40
N CYS A 95 -6.41 3.22 12.51
CA CYS A 95 -7.04 2.09 11.83
C CYS A 95 -8.48 1.93 12.34
N SER A 96 -9.43 1.75 11.42
CA SER A 96 -10.79 1.32 11.75
C SER A 96 -10.85 -0.18 12.02
N ASP A 97 -12.01 -0.69 12.44
CA ASP A 97 -12.22 -2.13 12.62
C ASP A 97 -12.03 -2.90 11.30
N GLU A 98 -12.45 -2.33 10.17
CA GLU A 98 -12.25 -2.90 8.83
C GLU A 98 -10.75 -2.98 8.46
N ASP A 99 -10.00 -1.93 8.80
CA ASP A 99 -8.55 -1.89 8.57
C ASP A 99 -7.84 -2.95 9.44
N ASN A 100 -8.27 -3.09 10.71
CA ASN A 100 -7.72 -4.08 11.65
C ASN A 100 -8.03 -5.51 11.18
N ALA A 101 -9.25 -5.78 10.71
CA ALA A 101 -9.62 -7.08 10.13
C ALA A 101 -8.75 -7.42 8.91
N THR A 102 -8.52 -6.44 8.03
CA THR A 102 -7.66 -6.62 6.84
C THR A 102 -6.22 -6.96 7.24
N LEU A 103 -5.68 -6.27 8.25
CA LEU A 103 -4.34 -6.55 8.79
C LEU A 103 -4.24 -7.97 9.36
N GLU A 104 -5.21 -8.37 10.19
CA GLU A 104 -5.24 -9.71 10.78
C GLU A 104 -5.30 -10.81 9.72
N ASP A 105 -6.08 -10.60 8.66
CA ASP A 105 -6.16 -11.54 7.56
C ASP A 105 -4.86 -11.62 6.77
N GLN A 106 -4.18 -10.49 6.51
CA GLN A 106 -2.84 -10.51 5.93
C GLN A 106 -1.82 -11.27 6.80
N ILE A 107 -1.89 -11.13 8.13
CA ILE A 107 -1.05 -11.89 9.07
C ILE A 107 -1.34 -13.39 8.95
N LYS A 108 -2.62 -13.81 9.00
CA LYS A 108 -3.04 -15.21 8.89
C LYS A 108 -2.62 -15.83 7.55
N ILE A 109 -2.81 -15.10 6.45
CA ILE A 109 -2.42 -15.55 5.10
C ILE A 109 -0.90 -15.69 5.03
N THR A 110 -0.15 -14.71 5.54
CA THR A 110 1.32 -14.78 5.58
C THR A 110 1.80 -15.96 6.42
N PHE A 111 1.20 -16.22 7.57
CA PHE A 111 1.49 -17.38 8.41
C PHE A 111 1.28 -18.69 7.67
N ARG A 112 0.17 -18.81 6.92
CA ARG A 112 -0.17 -20.02 6.16
C ARG A 112 0.85 -20.34 5.07
N HIS A 113 1.32 -19.34 4.34
CA HIS A 113 2.25 -19.53 3.21
C HIS A 113 3.72 -19.55 3.67
N TYR A 114 4.06 -18.80 4.72
CA TYR A 114 5.44 -18.57 5.17
C TYR A 114 5.57 -18.70 6.70
N PRO A 115 5.36 -19.89 7.28
CA PRO A 115 5.36 -20.08 8.74
C PRO A 115 6.70 -19.71 9.40
N ASN A 116 7.81 -19.79 8.66
CA ASN A 116 9.14 -19.45 9.18
C ASN A 116 9.44 -17.93 9.17
N LEU A 117 8.63 -17.12 8.50
CA LEU A 117 8.80 -15.66 8.46
C LEU A 117 8.02 -14.94 9.56
N VAL A 118 7.20 -15.66 10.34
CA VAL A 118 6.29 -15.10 11.35
C VAL A 118 6.95 -14.14 12.34
N PRO A 119 8.15 -14.41 12.89
CA PRO A 119 8.81 -13.47 13.79
C PRO A 119 9.14 -12.12 13.13
N LEU A 120 9.27 -12.09 11.80
CA LEU A 120 9.61 -10.89 11.03
C LEU A 120 8.37 -10.07 10.62
N VAL A 121 7.16 -10.60 10.85
CA VAL A 121 5.88 -9.96 10.49
C VAL A 121 4.99 -9.76 11.73
N SER A 122 5.56 -9.87 12.93
CA SER A 122 4.80 -9.65 14.18
C SER A 122 4.45 -8.16 14.33
N VAL A 123 3.26 -7.81 13.88
CA VAL A 123 2.68 -6.46 14.00
C VAL A 123 1.33 -6.55 14.70
N HIS A 124 1.08 -5.64 15.64
CA HIS A 124 -0.21 -5.53 16.30
C HIS A 124 -1.02 -4.35 15.72
N PRO A 125 -2.35 -4.46 15.59
CA PRO A 125 -3.19 -3.35 15.10
C PRO A 125 -2.99 -2.04 15.88
N SER A 126 -2.76 -2.12 17.20
CA SER A 126 -2.49 -0.94 18.04
C SER A 126 -1.22 -0.19 17.67
N ASP A 127 -0.28 -0.83 16.98
CA ASP A 127 0.99 -0.25 16.57
C ASP A 127 0.90 0.41 15.19
N CYS A 128 -0.23 0.24 14.50
CA CYS A 128 -0.46 0.73 13.16
C CYS A 128 -1.25 2.04 13.14
N LEU A 129 -1.11 2.76 12.04
CA LEU A 129 -2.01 3.81 11.58
C LEU A 129 -2.21 3.67 10.07
N CYS A 130 -3.23 4.33 9.54
CA CYS A 130 -3.52 4.37 8.12
C CYS A 130 -3.07 5.69 7.49
N ILE A 131 -2.47 5.61 6.31
CA ILE A 131 -2.25 6.77 5.44
C ILE A 131 -3.11 6.62 4.17
N GLY A 132 -3.72 7.72 3.75
CA GLY A 132 -4.55 7.78 2.54
C GLY A 132 -3.78 8.34 1.37
N ILE A 133 -3.77 7.60 0.25
CA ILE A 133 -3.24 8.05 -1.04
C ILE A 133 -4.42 8.32 -1.96
N GLU A 134 -4.61 9.57 -2.37
CA GLU A 134 -5.51 9.90 -3.49
C GLU A 134 -4.83 9.48 -4.79
N VAL A 135 -5.36 8.42 -5.42
CA VAL A 135 -4.68 7.77 -6.54
C VAL A 135 -4.81 8.60 -7.81
N GLN A 136 -3.66 8.89 -8.42
CA GLN A 136 -3.55 9.60 -9.69
C GLN A 136 -3.23 8.64 -10.83
N SER A 137 -2.35 7.67 -10.59
CA SER A 137 -1.99 6.68 -11.59
C SER A 137 -1.62 5.34 -10.97
N ILE A 138 -1.78 4.26 -11.73
CA ILE A 138 -1.33 2.92 -11.35
C ILE A 138 -0.52 2.35 -12.50
N TYR A 139 0.66 1.82 -12.18
CA TYR A 139 1.56 1.18 -13.12
C TYR A 139 1.68 -0.31 -12.81
N GLN A 140 1.67 -1.16 -13.82
CA GLN A 140 2.09 -2.55 -13.67
C GLN A 140 3.60 -2.62 -13.49
N GLN A 141 4.07 -3.34 -12.48
CA GLN A 141 5.50 -3.52 -12.17
C GLN A 141 5.93 -4.99 -12.25
N THR A 142 4.98 -5.91 -12.46
CA THR A 142 5.27 -7.33 -12.70
C THR A 142 6.30 -7.48 -13.82
N PRO A 143 7.45 -8.14 -13.57
CA PRO A 143 8.45 -8.40 -14.61
C PRO A 143 7.83 -9.10 -15.82
N GLY A 144 8.04 -8.55 -17.01
CA GLY A 144 7.45 -9.04 -18.25
C GLY A 144 7.31 -7.94 -19.29
N LYS A 145 6.61 -8.25 -20.38
CA LYS A 145 6.42 -7.33 -21.53
C LYS A 145 5.71 -6.01 -21.15
N ASP A 146 4.90 -6.03 -20.10
CA ASP A 146 4.08 -4.90 -19.65
C ASP A 146 4.66 -4.22 -18.39
N ALA A 147 5.91 -4.54 -18.01
CA ALA A 147 6.57 -3.91 -16.89
C ALA A 147 6.71 -2.39 -17.12
N GLY A 148 6.22 -1.59 -16.19
CA GLY A 148 6.18 -0.13 -16.28
C GLY A 148 4.96 0.42 -17.03
N ALA A 149 4.03 -0.41 -17.51
CA ALA A 149 2.85 0.05 -18.24
C ALA A 149 1.88 0.81 -17.32
N LEU A 150 1.36 1.95 -17.79
CA LEU A 150 0.27 2.69 -17.15
C LEU A 150 -1.06 1.94 -17.39
N ILE A 151 -1.69 1.47 -16.32
CA ILE A 151 -2.96 0.72 -16.39
C ILE A 151 -4.16 1.51 -15.85
N TYR A 152 -3.89 2.68 -15.26
CA TYR A 152 -4.92 3.58 -14.75
C TYR A 152 -4.38 4.99 -14.65
N GLU A 153 -5.18 5.96 -15.07
CA GLU A 153 -4.94 7.37 -14.85
C GLU A 153 -6.25 8.04 -14.46
N ARG A 154 -6.22 8.84 -13.39
CA ARG A 154 -7.35 9.66 -13.00
C ARG A 154 -7.35 10.89 -13.90
N GLY A 155 -8.36 10.99 -14.78
CA GLY A 155 -8.59 12.20 -15.58
C GLY A 155 -8.58 13.45 -14.70
N VAL A 156 -7.78 14.44 -15.12
CA VAL A 156 -7.60 15.75 -14.48
C VAL A 156 -8.90 16.55 -14.52
#